data_AF-A0A5C3KD71-F1
#
_entry.id   AF-A0A5C3KD71-F1
#
_cell.length_a   1.000
_cell.length_b   1.000
_cell.length_c   1.000
_cell.angle_alpha   90.00
_cell.angle_beta   90.00
_cell.angle_gamma   90.00
#
_symmetry.space_group_name_H-M   'P 1'
#
loop_
_entity.id
_entity.type
_entity.pdbx_description
1 polymer ?
#
loop_
_entity_poly.entity_id
_entity_poly.type
_entity_poly.pdbx_seq_one_letter_code
_entity_poly.pdbx_strand_id
1 'polypeptide(L)'
;GASSVCTVIEDEYCASVKKPVDISLNHNTLRNLTKGGTSIQDFNAEKRWLTKEETERVIQATIEFGEWGHPFSYSCLEEQVNSICRARLGKKFPSTGVGKRWSQRFVSKFSDQLHIYCTKPLDNVRSRAVNKHTNNAWFDLVETVQLTGDNGGPIAPECTWAMDETGFQPNSGEGMEYVIGRTGKAIQYQQRSGSHENITVLVTIGGNGTALQPLVLYSGKSFQSHWIQEDPAKALYVFLSSFTHIRS
;
A
#
# COMPACT_ATOMS: atom_id res chain seq x y z
N GLY A 1 53.39 1.10 19.54
CA GLY A 1 52.36 1.36 20.58
C GLY A 1 51.00 1.49 19.93
N ALA A 2 49.87 1.49 20.66
CA ALA A 2 48.54 1.56 20.04
C ALA A 2 48.35 2.76 19.08
N SER A 3 49.04 3.89 19.32
CA SER A 3 49.04 5.05 18.40
C SER A 3 49.74 4.77 17.07
N SER A 4 50.85 4.02 17.05
CA SER A 4 51.58 3.73 15.81
C SER A 4 50.81 2.74 14.93
N VAL A 5 50.02 1.85 15.55
CA VAL A 5 49.14 0.93 14.83
C VAL A 5 47.98 1.68 14.15
N CYS A 6 47.43 2.72 14.81
CA CYS A 6 46.38 3.55 14.21
C CYS A 6 46.87 4.24 12.92
N THR A 7 48.05 4.86 12.96
CA THR A 7 48.63 5.55 11.80
C THR A 7 48.89 4.60 10.63
N VAL A 8 49.43 3.40 10.89
CA VAL A 8 49.67 2.40 9.83
C VAL A 8 48.36 1.98 9.16
N ILE A 9 47.29 1.76 9.94
CA ILE A 9 45.97 1.37 9.39
C ILE A 9 45.32 2.53 8.62
N GLU A 10 45.46 3.77 9.10
CA GLU A 10 45.00 4.97 8.39
C GLU A 10 45.70 5.12 7.02
N ASP A 11 47.02 4.91 6.99
CA ASP A 11 47.83 4.97 5.76
C ASP A 11 47.46 3.85 4.78
N GLU A 12 47.29 2.60 5.26
CA GLU A 12 46.83 1.48 4.43
C GLU A 12 45.41 1.69 3.87
N TYR A 13 44.51 2.27 4.66
CA TYR A 13 43.17 2.63 4.20
C TYR A 13 43.22 3.71 3.12
N CYS A 14 44.01 4.76 3.32
CA CYS A 14 44.19 5.82 2.33
C CYS A 14 44.78 5.29 1.01
N ALA A 15 45.69 4.32 1.08
CA ALA A 15 46.30 3.69 -0.09
C ALA A 15 45.36 2.74 -0.85
N SER A 16 44.39 2.11 -0.18
CA SER A 16 43.53 1.08 -0.76
C SER A 16 42.25 1.61 -1.42
N VAL A 17 41.82 2.83 -1.10
CA VAL A 17 40.54 3.39 -1.58
C VAL A 17 40.76 4.54 -2.57
N LYS A 18 40.09 4.50 -3.73
CA LYS A 18 40.22 5.54 -4.79
C LYS A 18 39.78 6.95 -4.37
N LYS A 19 38.94 7.06 -3.34
CA LYS A 19 38.48 8.32 -2.73
C LYS A 19 38.42 8.12 -1.21
N PRO A 20 39.54 8.30 -0.50
CA PRO A 20 39.56 8.10 0.93
C PRO A 20 38.78 9.22 1.63
N VAL A 21 38.01 8.83 2.65
CA VAL A 21 37.42 9.76 3.61
C VAL A 21 38.47 9.99 4.70
N ASP A 22 38.55 11.20 5.24
CA ASP A 22 39.40 11.50 6.39
C ASP A 22 38.87 10.73 7.62
N ILE A 23 39.59 9.70 8.05
CA ILE A 23 39.24 8.84 9.17
C ILE A 23 40.36 8.94 10.19
N SER A 24 40.05 9.44 11.39
CA SER A 24 40.96 9.43 12.53
C SER A 24 40.56 8.36 13.53
N LEU A 25 41.49 7.44 13.81
CA LEU A 25 41.35 6.35 14.76
C LEU A 25 41.86 6.78 16.14
N ASN A 26 40.98 6.72 17.14
CA ASN A 26 41.35 7.02 18.51
C ASN A 26 42.05 5.81 19.14
N HIS A 27 43.35 5.94 19.42
CA HIS A 27 44.18 4.91 20.04
C HIS A 27 43.66 4.43 21.42
N ASN A 28 42.91 5.27 22.16
CA ASN A 28 42.28 4.85 23.42
C ASN A 28 41.10 3.92 23.18
N THR A 29 40.30 4.16 22.14
CA THR A 29 39.20 3.26 21.74
C THR A 29 39.75 1.89 21.36
N LEU A 30 40.83 1.85 20.57
CA LEU A 30 41.50 0.61 20.15
C LEU A 30 42.11 -0.15 21.34
N ARG A 31 42.68 0.58 22.30
CA ARG A 31 43.19 0.01 23.56
C ARG A 31 42.07 -0.54 24.46
N ASN A 32 40.91 0.12 24.48
CA ASN A 32 39.77 -0.33 25.27
C ASN A 32 39.13 -1.59 24.67
N LEU A 33 39.03 -1.67 23.34
CA LEU A 33 38.54 -2.87 22.64
C LEU A 33 39.46 -4.08 22.86
N THR A 34 40.79 -3.90 22.76
CA THR A 34 41.76 -4.99 23.00
C THR A 34 41.79 -5.49 24.44
N LYS A 35 41.29 -4.70 25.40
CA LYS A 35 41.10 -5.09 26.81
C LYS A 35 39.74 -5.73 27.09
N GLY A 36 38.95 -6.05 26.07
CA GLY A 36 37.63 -6.68 26.20
C GLY A 36 36.47 -5.69 26.33
N GLY A 37 36.68 -4.41 25.98
CA GLY A 37 35.60 -3.45 25.90
C GLY A 37 34.63 -3.76 24.76
N THR A 38 33.34 -3.52 24.97
CA THR A 38 32.28 -3.73 23.98
C THR A 38 32.34 -2.66 22.89
N SER A 39 32.20 -3.04 21.62
CA SER A 39 32.14 -2.06 20.53
C SER A 39 30.85 -1.26 20.60
N ILE A 40 30.86 -0.04 20.05
CA ILE A 40 29.63 0.78 19.93
C ILE A 40 28.57 0.06 19.09
N GLN A 41 28.98 -0.76 18.12
CA GLN A 41 28.06 -1.54 17.29
C GLN A 41 27.38 -2.64 18.11
N ASP A 42 28.13 -3.36 18.94
CA ASP A 42 27.61 -4.42 19.81
C ASP A 42 26.69 -3.84 20.89
N PHE A 43 27.12 -2.74 21.53
CA PHE A 43 26.30 -2.02 22.49
C PHE A 43 24.99 -1.48 21.88
N ASN A 44 25.05 -0.99 20.63
CA ASN A 44 23.84 -0.56 19.91
C ASN A 44 23.00 -1.75 19.41
N ALA A 45 23.58 -2.93 19.22
CA ALA A 45 22.86 -4.15 18.87
C ALA A 45 22.02 -4.65 20.05
N GLU A 46 22.54 -4.56 21.28
CA GLU A 46 21.80 -4.88 22.50
C GLU A 46 20.58 -3.99 22.73
N LYS A 47 20.61 -2.74 22.22
CA LYS A 47 19.51 -1.77 22.34
C LYS A 47 18.43 -1.92 21.27
N ARG A 48 18.51 -2.92 20.39
CA ARG A 48 17.54 -3.11 19.31
C ARG A 48 16.27 -3.76 19.84
N TRP A 49 15.13 -3.32 19.30
CA TRP A 49 13.85 -3.98 19.58
C TRP A 49 13.78 -5.40 19.01
N LEU A 50 14.32 -5.61 17.81
CA LEU A 50 14.32 -6.89 17.11
C LEU A 50 15.66 -7.62 17.28
N THR A 51 15.61 -8.95 17.46
CA THR A 51 16.79 -9.81 17.33
C THR A 51 17.26 -9.86 15.88
N LYS A 52 18.46 -10.41 15.64
CA LYS A 52 18.98 -10.58 14.28
C LYS A 52 18.03 -11.43 13.43
N GLU A 53 17.57 -12.55 13.97
CA GLU A 53 16.66 -13.45 13.25
C GLU A 53 15.26 -12.84 13.02
N GLU A 54 14.73 -12.09 13.98
CA GLU A 54 13.45 -11.39 13.80
C GLU A 54 13.57 -10.31 12.72
N THR A 55 14.70 -9.61 12.68
CA THR A 55 14.99 -8.60 11.65
C THR A 55 14.99 -9.23 10.25
N GLU A 56 15.68 -10.35 10.08
CA GLU A 56 15.73 -11.08 8.80
C GLU A 56 14.33 -11.56 8.38
N ARG A 57 13.54 -12.10 9.31
CA ARG A 57 12.14 -12.51 9.03
C ARG A 57 11.24 -11.34 8.64
N VAL A 58 11.39 -10.18 9.29
CA VAL A 58 10.61 -8.97 8.96
C VAL A 58 10.97 -8.45 7.58
N ILE A 59 12.26 -8.45 7.20
CA ILE A 59 12.70 -8.07 5.85
C ILE A 59 12.10 -9.03 4.82
N GLN A 60 12.20 -10.34 5.04
CA GLN A 60 11.69 -11.35 4.12
C GLN A 60 10.17 -11.24 3.93
N ALA A 61 9.41 -11.13 5.03
CA ALA A 61 7.96 -10.95 4.97
C ALA A 61 7.58 -9.66 4.22
N THR A 62 8.30 -8.55 4.46
CA THR A 62 8.07 -7.27 3.76
C THR A 62 8.24 -7.43 2.24
N ILE A 63 9.25 -8.20 1.81
CA ILE A 63 9.48 -8.50 0.39
C ILE A 63 8.34 -9.35 -0.17
N GLU A 64 7.93 -10.41 0.53
CA GLU A 64 6.85 -11.31 0.11
C GLU A 64 5.52 -10.57 -0.05
N PHE A 65 5.14 -9.72 0.92
CA PHE A 65 3.95 -8.89 0.82
C PHE A 65 4.01 -7.93 -0.37
N GLY A 66 5.18 -7.34 -0.61
CA GLY A 66 5.45 -6.54 -1.80
C GLY A 66 5.26 -7.36 -3.07
N GLU A 67 5.78 -8.58 -3.16
CA GLU A 67 5.63 -9.45 -4.34
C GLU A 67 4.18 -9.85 -4.61
N TRP A 68 3.40 -10.11 -3.56
CA TRP A 68 1.97 -10.44 -3.64
C TRP A 68 1.09 -9.23 -4.01
N GLY A 69 1.67 -8.03 -4.12
CA GLY A 69 0.94 -6.83 -4.49
C GLY A 69 0.07 -6.26 -3.37
N HIS A 70 0.28 -6.73 -2.14
CA HIS A 70 -0.36 -6.13 -0.97
C HIS A 70 0.36 -4.83 -0.61
N PRO A 71 -0.39 -3.76 -0.31
CA PRO A 71 0.22 -2.53 0.14
C PRO A 71 0.88 -2.72 1.50
N PHE A 72 2.21 -2.63 1.54
CA PHE A 72 2.98 -2.72 2.78
C PHE A 72 3.60 -1.36 3.11
N SER A 73 2.84 -0.54 3.84
CA SER A 73 3.22 0.83 4.23
C SER A 73 4.08 0.86 5.50
N TYR A 74 4.64 2.04 5.83
CA TYR A 74 5.38 2.24 7.08
C TYR A 74 4.56 1.93 8.34
N SER A 75 3.25 2.19 8.29
CA SER A 75 2.33 1.90 9.39
C SER A 75 2.13 0.39 9.55
N CYS A 76 1.97 -0.35 8.44
CA CYS A 76 1.85 -1.81 8.48
C CYS A 76 3.13 -2.46 9.05
N LEU A 77 4.31 -1.99 8.63
CA LEU A 77 5.58 -2.42 9.18
C LEU A 77 5.68 -2.12 10.70
N GLU A 78 5.24 -0.94 11.13
CA GLU A 78 5.21 -0.57 12.55
C GLU A 78 4.29 -1.49 13.35
N GLU A 79 3.08 -1.76 12.86
CA GLU A 79 2.10 -2.62 13.51
C GLU A 79 2.58 -4.06 13.65
N GLN A 80 3.15 -4.63 12.58
CA GLN A 80 3.64 -5.99 12.59
C GLN A 80 4.83 -6.16 13.54
N VAL A 81 5.75 -5.20 13.55
CA VAL A 81 6.89 -5.20 14.48
C VAL A 81 6.43 -4.97 15.92
N ASN A 82 5.49 -4.05 16.15
CA ASN A 82 4.89 -3.86 17.47
C ASN A 82 4.23 -5.15 17.97
N SER A 83 3.56 -5.91 17.11
CA SER A 83 2.96 -7.21 17.44
C SER A 83 4.01 -8.24 17.89
N ILE A 84 5.09 -8.38 17.10
CA ILE A 84 6.22 -9.27 17.44
C ILE A 84 6.84 -8.88 18.78
N CYS A 85 7.15 -7.58 18.96
CA CYS A 85 7.75 -7.10 20.19
C CYS A 85 6.81 -7.24 21.40
N ARG A 86 5.50 -7.00 21.26
CA ARG A 86 4.52 -7.22 22.34
C ARG A 86 4.42 -8.70 22.73
N ALA A 87 4.41 -9.60 21.75
CA ALA A 87 4.36 -11.03 21.99
C ALA A 87 5.60 -11.54 22.74
N ARG A 88 6.80 -11.04 22.39
CA ARG A 88 8.05 -11.48 23.03
C ARG A 88 8.38 -10.77 24.34
N LEU A 89 8.24 -9.44 24.39
CA LEU A 89 8.70 -8.61 25.51
C LEU A 89 7.58 -8.29 26.51
N GLY A 90 6.31 -8.45 26.12
CA GLY A 90 5.15 -8.20 26.97
C GLY A 90 5.18 -6.80 27.60
N LYS A 91 5.08 -6.75 28.93
CA LYS A 91 5.08 -5.49 29.71
C LYS A 91 6.39 -4.69 29.65
N LYS A 92 7.50 -5.29 29.19
CA LYS A 92 8.78 -4.59 29.02
C LYS A 92 8.79 -3.73 27.74
N PHE A 93 7.87 -3.97 26.82
CA PHE A 93 7.73 -3.17 25.62
C PHE A 93 6.87 -1.94 25.89
N PRO A 94 7.29 -0.73 25.45
CA PRO A 94 6.50 0.48 25.63
C PRO A 94 5.10 0.34 25.00
N SER A 95 4.08 0.85 25.69
CA SER A 95 2.71 0.93 25.14
C SER A 95 2.64 1.78 23.88
N THR A 96 3.55 2.76 23.76
CA THR A 96 3.72 3.65 22.61
C THR A 96 4.34 2.98 21.38
N GLY A 97 4.84 1.74 21.49
CA GLY A 97 5.43 1.00 20.37
C GLY A 97 6.90 1.34 20.08
N VAL A 98 7.36 0.95 18.89
CA VAL A 98 8.75 1.15 18.42
C VAL A 98 9.10 2.63 18.16
N GLY A 99 8.10 3.49 18.02
CA GLY A 99 8.21 4.95 17.89
C GLY A 99 8.05 5.48 16.45
N LYS A 100 7.54 6.71 16.32
CA LYS A 100 7.03 7.30 15.06
C LYS A 100 7.97 7.29 13.84
N ARG A 101 9.30 7.31 14.05
CA ARG A 101 10.29 7.32 12.95
C ARG A 101 11.03 5.99 12.81
N TRP A 102 10.63 4.97 13.56
CA TRP A 102 11.33 3.69 13.58
C TRP A 102 11.25 3.01 12.21
N SER A 103 10.06 2.93 11.60
CA SER A 103 9.86 2.27 10.30
C SER A 103 10.68 2.93 9.18
N GLN A 104 10.74 4.27 9.16
CA GLN A 104 11.58 5.03 8.22
C GLN A 104 13.07 4.72 8.41
N ARG A 105 13.54 4.71 9.67
CA ARG A 105 14.93 4.37 9.99
C ARG A 105 15.26 2.91 9.66
N PHE A 106 14.30 2.01 9.85
CA PHE A 106 14.45 0.60 9.52
C PHE A 106 14.64 0.40 8.01
N VAL A 107 13.76 0.97 7.19
CA VAL A 107 13.88 0.89 5.72
C VAL A 107 15.16 1.56 5.24
N SER A 108 15.51 2.74 5.77
CA SER A 108 16.75 3.43 5.41
C SER A 108 18.00 2.60 5.75
N LYS A 109 18.00 1.92 6.89
CA LYS A 109 19.10 1.06 7.34
C LYS A 109 19.30 -0.17 6.46
N PHE A 110 18.21 -0.74 5.95
CA PHE A 110 18.23 -1.92 5.07
C PHE A 110 17.96 -1.54 3.61
N SER A 111 18.43 -0.36 3.18
CA SER A 111 18.19 0.18 1.83
C SER A 111 18.86 -0.63 0.71
N ASP A 112 19.86 -1.44 1.07
CA ASP A 112 20.45 -2.46 0.21
C ASP A 112 19.45 -3.55 -0.20
N GLN A 113 18.46 -3.83 0.66
CA GLN A 113 17.47 -4.90 0.46
C GLN A 113 16.05 -4.38 0.24
N LEU A 114 15.68 -3.28 0.90
CA LEU A 114 14.35 -2.68 0.89
C LEU A 114 14.37 -1.31 0.20
N HIS A 115 13.39 -1.10 -0.68
CA HIS A 115 13.17 0.16 -1.36
C HIS A 115 11.69 0.55 -1.31
N ILE A 116 11.42 1.85 -1.35
CA ILE A 116 10.07 2.40 -1.33
C ILE A 116 9.60 2.64 -2.76
N TYR A 117 8.41 2.15 -3.07
CA TYR A 117 7.78 2.33 -4.36
C TYR A 117 6.52 3.18 -4.22
N CYS A 118 6.37 4.15 -5.12
CA CYS A 118 5.09 4.81 -5.33
C CYS A 118 4.22 3.90 -6.19
N THR A 119 3.08 3.46 -5.65
CA THR A 119 2.13 2.65 -6.39
C THR A 119 1.48 3.49 -7.49
N LYS A 120 1.32 2.90 -8.69
CA LYS A 120 0.48 3.49 -9.74
C LYS A 120 -0.88 2.80 -9.71
N PRO A 121 -2.00 3.52 -9.68
CA PRO A 121 -3.32 2.91 -9.82
C PRO A 121 -3.40 2.13 -11.15
N LEU A 122 -4.10 1.00 -11.11
CA LEU A 122 -4.22 0.01 -12.20
C LEU A 122 -4.81 0.60 -13.50
N ASP A 123 -5.46 1.76 -13.44
CA ASP A 123 -6.12 2.44 -14.58
C ASP A 123 -5.20 2.69 -15.78
N ASN A 124 -3.88 2.83 -15.57
CA ASN A 124 -2.95 2.98 -16.69
C ASN A 124 -2.84 1.74 -17.59
N VAL A 125 -3.23 0.55 -17.12
CA VAL A 125 -3.27 -0.67 -17.95
C VAL A 125 -4.46 -0.62 -18.92
N ARG A 126 -5.56 0.04 -18.55
CA ARG A 126 -6.72 0.25 -19.44
C ARG A 126 -6.42 1.24 -20.56
N SER A 127 -5.55 2.24 -20.35
CA SER A 127 -5.21 3.19 -21.42
C SER A 127 -4.44 2.56 -22.60
N ARG A 128 -3.79 1.40 -22.39
CA ARG A 128 -3.10 0.64 -23.45
C ARG A 128 -4.02 -0.25 -24.29
N ALA A 129 -5.27 -0.47 -23.87
CA ALA A 129 -6.24 -1.29 -24.61
C ALA A 129 -7.18 -0.47 -25.52
N VAL A 130 -7.01 0.86 -25.55
CA VAL A 130 -7.90 1.76 -26.30
C VAL A 130 -7.36 1.98 -27.71
N ASN A 131 -7.91 1.28 -28.69
CA ASN A 131 -7.58 1.49 -30.11
C ASN A 131 -8.51 2.57 -30.69
N LYS A 132 -7.95 3.66 -31.20
CA LYS A 132 -8.69 4.77 -31.82
C LYS A 132 -9.66 4.28 -32.89
N HIS A 133 -9.28 3.28 -33.68
CA HIS A 133 -10.13 2.72 -34.73
C HIS A 133 -11.35 2.00 -34.16
N THR A 134 -11.17 1.19 -33.12
CA THR A 134 -12.25 0.46 -32.45
C THR A 134 -13.21 1.41 -31.74
N ASN A 135 -12.69 2.46 -31.10
CA ASN A 135 -13.53 3.49 -30.48
C ASN A 135 -14.37 4.24 -31.54
N ASN A 136 -13.74 4.66 -32.63
CA ASN A 136 -14.46 5.36 -33.70
C ASN A 136 -15.60 4.50 -34.27
N ALA A 137 -15.32 3.24 -34.62
CA ALA A 137 -16.34 2.33 -35.13
C ALA A 137 -17.48 2.08 -34.13
N TRP A 138 -17.17 2.07 -32.82
CA TRP A 138 -18.20 1.97 -31.78
C TRP A 138 -19.05 3.25 -31.68
N PHE A 139 -18.43 4.44 -31.72
CA PHE A 139 -19.15 5.72 -31.72
C PHE A 139 -20.04 5.87 -32.96
N ASP A 140 -19.54 5.50 -34.14
CA ASP A 140 -20.31 5.53 -35.40
C ASP A 140 -21.54 4.61 -35.31
N LEU A 141 -21.40 3.43 -34.71
CA LEU A 141 -22.50 2.49 -34.50
C LEU A 141 -23.54 3.04 -33.51
N VAL A 142 -23.10 3.61 -32.39
CA VAL A 142 -24.00 4.21 -31.39
C VAL A 142 -24.75 5.40 -31.97
N GLU A 143 -24.07 6.28 -32.70
CA GLU A 143 -24.69 7.41 -33.39
C GLU A 143 -25.73 6.94 -34.41
N THR A 144 -25.38 5.94 -35.23
CA THR A 144 -26.30 5.36 -36.21
C THR A 144 -27.57 4.84 -35.53
N VAL A 145 -27.43 4.00 -34.48
CA VAL A 145 -28.56 3.45 -33.74
C VAL A 145 -29.41 4.56 -33.11
N GLN A 146 -28.78 5.60 -32.57
CA GLN A 146 -29.49 6.70 -31.94
C GLN A 146 -30.24 7.59 -32.94
N LEU A 147 -29.75 7.72 -34.17
CA LEU A 147 -30.41 8.50 -35.23
C LEU A 147 -31.47 7.71 -36.00
N THR A 148 -31.36 6.38 -36.07
CA THR A 148 -32.30 5.56 -36.85
C THR A 148 -33.34 4.84 -36.02
N GLY A 149 -33.06 4.50 -34.75
CA GLY A 149 -33.99 3.78 -33.87
C GLY A 149 -34.59 2.50 -34.49
N ASP A 150 -35.64 1.95 -33.87
CA ASP A 150 -36.32 0.76 -34.39
C ASP A 150 -37.33 1.09 -35.52
N ASN A 151 -37.78 2.34 -35.58
CA ASN A 151 -38.81 2.81 -36.53
C ASN A 151 -38.24 3.63 -37.70
N GLY A 152 -36.91 3.68 -37.87
CA GLY A 152 -36.25 4.47 -38.93
C GLY A 152 -36.14 5.97 -38.64
N GLY A 153 -36.36 6.39 -37.39
CA GLY A 153 -36.18 7.77 -36.92
C GLY A 153 -35.45 7.83 -35.57
N PRO A 154 -35.00 9.01 -35.13
CA PRO A 154 -34.14 9.15 -33.97
C PRO A 154 -34.80 8.63 -32.69
N ILE A 155 -34.01 7.97 -31.85
CA ILE A 155 -34.44 7.53 -30.51
C ILE A 155 -34.78 8.77 -29.71
N ALA A 156 -36.00 8.80 -29.18
CA ALA A 156 -36.47 9.93 -28.41
C ALA A 156 -35.63 10.11 -27.12
N PRO A 157 -35.34 11.35 -26.68
CA PRO A 157 -34.54 11.61 -25.48
C PRO A 157 -35.07 10.91 -24.21
N GLU A 158 -36.39 10.75 -24.11
CA GLU A 158 -37.08 10.01 -23.04
C GLU A 158 -36.81 8.49 -23.04
N CYS A 159 -36.33 7.94 -24.16
CA CYS A 159 -35.94 6.54 -24.30
C CYS A 159 -34.42 6.33 -24.17
N THR A 160 -33.65 7.41 -23.98
CA THR A 160 -32.19 7.34 -23.81
C THR A 160 -31.86 7.41 -22.32
N TRP A 161 -31.21 6.38 -21.79
CA TRP A 161 -30.83 6.33 -20.37
C TRP A 161 -29.33 6.01 -20.25
N ALA A 162 -28.62 6.83 -19.49
CA ALA A 162 -27.24 6.60 -19.10
C ALA A 162 -27.23 6.10 -17.66
N MET A 163 -26.53 4.98 -17.43
CA MET A 163 -26.36 4.39 -16.11
C MET A 163 -24.87 4.32 -15.81
N ASP A 164 -24.49 4.69 -14.60
CA ASP A 164 -23.12 4.55 -14.11
C ASP A 164 -23.10 3.90 -12.72
N GLU A 165 -22.02 3.17 -12.44
CA GLU A 165 -21.78 2.48 -11.18
C GLU A 165 -20.59 3.11 -10.46
N THR A 166 -20.83 3.61 -9.25
CA THR A 166 -19.75 4.11 -8.37
C THR A 166 -19.65 3.25 -7.12
N GLY A 167 -18.49 2.63 -6.94
CA GLY A 167 -18.15 1.90 -5.72
C GLY A 167 -17.52 2.82 -4.68
N PHE A 168 -18.15 2.94 -3.52
CA PHE A 168 -17.64 3.65 -2.35
C PHE A 168 -17.07 2.65 -1.34
N GLN A 169 -15.90 3.00 -0.82
CA GLN A 169 -15.27 2.27 0.27
C GLN A 169 -15.31 3.17 1.50
N PRO A 170 -15.94 2.76 2.61
CA PRO A 170 -16.09 3.61 3.79
C PRO A 170 -14.74 4.01 4.43
N ASN A 171 -13.65 3.32 4.10
CA ASN A 171 -12.30 3.57 4.61
C ASN A 171 -11.37 4.32 3.62
N SER A 172 -11.90 5.13 2.71
CA SER A 172 -11.09 5.90 1.75
C SER A 172 -10.31 7.05 2.42
N GLY A 173 -9.26 6.72 3.15
CA GLY A 173 -8.17 7.65 3.44
C GLY A 173 -7.34 7.86 2.18
N GLU A 174 -7.45 9.04 1.58
CA GLU A 174 -6.73 9.44 0.38
C GLU A 174 -5.21 9.52 0.62
N GLY A 175 -4.46 8.82 -0.22
CA GLY A 175 -3.02 8.97 -0.33
C GLY A 175 -2.45 7.94 -1.31
N MET A 176 -1.53 8.37 -2.17
CA MET A 176 -0.64 7.45 -2.88
C MET A 176 0.03 6.57 -1.82
N GLU A 177 -0.32 5.28 -1.79
CA GLU A 177 0.20 4.40 -0.77
C GLU A 177 1.61 3.98 -1.17
N TYR A 178 2.59 4.44 -0.38
CA TYR A 178 3.97 4.01 -0.51
C TYR A 178 4.09 2.58 -0.02
N VAL A 179 4.58 1.69 -0.87
CA VAL A 179 4.81 0.29 -0.54
C VAL A 179 6.29 0.01 -0.41
N ILE A 180 6.67 -0.73 0.62
CA ILE A 180 8.03 -1.20 0.84
C ILE A 180 8.18 -2.54 0.10
N GLY A 181 9.22 -2.67 -0.71
CA GLY A 181 9.51 -3.89 -1.47
C GLY A 181 11.00 -4.09 -1.71
N ARG A 182 11.36 -5.12 -2.48
CA ARG A 182 12.77 -5.44 -2.77
C ARG A 182 13.44 -4.38 -3.64
N THR A 183 14.68 -4.01 -3.31
CA THR A 183 15.50 -3.08 -4.11
C THR A 183 15.68 -3.57 -5.55
N GLY A 184 15.55 -2.65 -6.53
CA GLY A 184 15.81 -2.90 -7.96
C GLY A 184 14.58 -3.18 -8.83
N LYS A 185 13.38 -3.31 -8.27
CA LYS A 185 12.14 -3.44 -9.05
C LYS A 185 11.71 -2.09 -9.62
N ALA A 186 11.22 -2.03 -10.86
CA ALA A 186 10.90 -0.75 -11.52
C ALA A 186 9.50 -0.22 -11.19
N ILE A 187 8.49 -1.11 -11.06
CA ILE A 187 7.09 -0.77 -10.79
C ILE A 187 6.46 -1.90 -9.97
N GLN A 188 5.74 -1.55 -8.90
CA GLN A 188 4.95 -2.48 -8.10
C GLN A 188 3.46 -2.21 -8.34
N TYR A 189 2.73 -3.23 -8.81
CA TYR A 189 1.28 -3.16 -9.01
C TYR A 189 0.57 -3.55 -7.71
N GLN A 190 -0.46 -2.79 -7.33
CA GLN A 190 -1.28 -3.07 -6.16
C GLN A 190 -2.44 -4.00 -6.57
N GLN A 191 -2.50 -5.18 -5.98
CA GLN A 191 -3.72 -5.98 -5.97
C GLN A 191 -4.51 -5.60 -4.72
N ARG A 192 -5.67 -4.97 -4.92
CA ARG A 192 -6.59 -4.67 -3.81
C ARG A 192 -7.24 -5.98 -3.36
N SER A 193 -6.80 -6.49 -2.22
CA SER A 193 -7.53 -7.49 -1.44
C SER A 193 -8.00 -6.81 -0.16
N GLY A 194 -9.19 -6.23 -0.18
CA GLY A 194 -9.86 -5.69 1.01
C GLY A 194 -11.01 -6.62 1.40
N SER A 195 -11.33 -6.74 2.69
CA SER A 195 -12.62 -7.33 3.07
C SER A 195 -13.73 -6.49 2.43
N HIS A 196 -14.45 -7.10 1.49
CA HIS A 196 -15.37 -6.46 0.56
C HIS A 196 -16.71 -6.10 1.22
N GLU A 197 -16.75 -5.05 2.03
CA GLU A 197 -18.00 -4.31 2.21
C GLU A 197 -17.90 -3.03 1.36
N ASN A 198 -18.15 -3.20 0.06
CA ASN A 198 -18.23 -2.09 -0.88
C ASN A 198 -19.68 -1.63 -0.93
N ILE A 199 -19.90 -0.33 -0.80
CA ILE A 199 -21.21 0.28 -1.08
C ILE A 199 -21.20 0.63 -2.56
N THR A 200 -22.10 0.04 -3.34
CA THR A 200 -22.19 0.32 -4.77
C THR A 200 -23.41 1.17 -5.02
N VAL A 201 -23.23 2.35 -5.60
CA VAL A 201 -24.35 3.24 -5.96
C VAL A 201 -24.50 3.21 -7.47
N LEU A 202 -25.70 2.83 -7.94
CA LEU A 202 -26.09 2.93 -9.34
C LEU A 202 -26.90 4.19 -9.53
N VAL A 203 -26.42 5.06 -10.41
CA VAL A 203 -27.11 6.30 -10.79
C VAL A 203 -27.56 6.16 -12.23
N THR A 204 -28.83 6.46 -12.51
CA THR A 204 -29.40 6.39 -13.86
C THR A 204 -30.05 7.72 -14.21
N ILE A 205 -29.63 8.32 -15.33
CA ILE A 205 -30.08 9.63 -15.82
C ILE A 205 -30.67 9.45 -17.22
N GLY A 206 -31.85 10.00 -17.45
CA GLY A 206 -32.51 10.04 -18.75
C GLY A 206 -32.04 11.23 -19.59
N GLY A 207 -32.01 11.08 -20.91
CA GLY A 207 -31.63 12.13 -21.87
C GLY A 207 -32.57 13.34 -21.87
N ASN A 208 -33.75 13.22 -21.27
CA ASN A 208 -34.70 14.31 -21.02
C ASN A 208 -34.41 15.11 -19.73
N GLY A 209 -33.30 14.83 -19.04
CA GLY A 209 -32.91 15.50 -17.79
C GLY A 209 -33.57 14.93 -16.53
N THR A 210 -34.35 13.86 -16.64
CA THR A 210 -34.87 13.13 -15.47
C THR A 210 -33.79 12.20 -14.89
N ALA A 211 -33.88 11.87 -13.60
CA ALA A 211 -33.04 10.87 -12.97
C ALA A 211 -33.90 9.88 -12.19
N LEU A 212 -33.56 8.60 -12.25
CA LEU A 212 -34.16 7.60 -11.37
C LEU A 212 -33.59 7.75 -9.96
N GLN A 213 -34.35 7.29 -8.97
CA GLN A 213 -33.84 7.18 -7.61
C GLN A 213 -32.57 6.32 -7.61
N PRO A 214 -31.47 6.78 -6.98
CA PRO A 214 -30.23 6.03 -6.96
C PRO A 214 -30.43 4.70 -6.22
N LEU A 215 -29.86 3.63 -6.75
CA LEU A 215 -29.89 2.30 -6.12
C LEU A 215 -28.59 2.08 -5.38
N VAL A 216 -28.68 1.90 -4.06
CA VAL A 216 -27.55 1.61 -3.19
C VAL A 216 -27.54 0.13 -2.84
N LEU A 217 -26.52 -0.57 -3.29
CA LEU A 217 -26.26 -1.97 -3.01
C LEU A 217 -25.22 -2.09 -1.90
N TYR A 218 -25.56 -2.86 -0.86
CA TYR A 218 -24.64 -3.22 0.20
C TYR A 218 -24.20 -4.67 0.06
N SER A 219 -22.88 -4.91 -0.01
CA SER A 219 -22.31 -6.24 0.21
C SER A 219 -21.92 -6.39 1.69
N GLY A 220 -22.57 -7.28 2.43
CA GLY A 220 -22.27 -7.48 3.86
C GLY A 220 -22.99 -8.67 4.48
N LYS A 221 -22.61 -9.05 5.70
CA LYS A 221 -23.29 -10.12 6.47
C LYS A 221 -24.43 -9.61 7.35
N SER A 222 -24.48 -8.31 7.66
CA SER A 222 -25.56 -7.70 8.44
C SER A 222 -25.78 -6.23 8.08
N PHE A 223 -27.04 -5.82 8.12
CA PHE A 223 -27.48 -4.44 7.89
C PHE A 223 -27.60 -3.70 9.22
N GLN A 224 -27.01 -2.50 9.37
CA GLN A 224 -27.19 -1.66 10.55
C GLN A 224 -28.26 -0.59 10.27
N SER A 225 -29.37 -0.63 11.00
CA SER A 225 -30.55 0.24 10.79
C SER A 225 -30.29 1.74 11.00
N HIS A 226 -29.19 2.10 11.67
CA HIS A 226 -28.82 3.50 11.95
C HIS A 226 -28.34 4.26 10.70
N TRP A 227 -28.06 3.57 9.59
CA TRP A 227 -27.56 4.17 8.34
C TRP A 227 -28.65 4.84 7.48
N ILE A 228 -29.94 4.63 7.82
CA ILE A 228 -31.11 5.20 7.11
C ILE A 228 -31.57 6.53 7.75
N GLN A 229 -30.89 7.05 8.78
CA GLN A 229 -31.49 8.09 9.61
C GLN A 229 -31.63 9.47 8.95
N GLU A 230 -30.96 9.74 7.82
CA GLU A 230 -31.23 10.89 6.94
C GLU A 230 -31.01 10.52 5.47
N ASP A 231 -32.09 10.34 4.69
CA ASP A 231 -32.06 10.05 3.25
C ASP A 231 -32.59 11.23 2.42
N PRO A 232 -31.74 12.23 2.11
CA PRO A 232 -32.14 13.36 1.26
C PRO A 232 -32.36 12.96 -0.21
N ALA A 233 -31.88 11.79 -0.65
CA ALA A 233 -31.91 11.34 -2.04
C ALA A 233 -33.09 10.41 -2.36
N LYS A 234 -33.84 9.96 -1.34
CA LYS A 234 -34.90 8.94 -1.45
C LYS A 234 -34.39 7.72 -2.20
N ALA A 235 -33.23 7.21 -1.79
CA ALA A 235 -32.55 6.13 -2.47
C ALA A 235 -33.27 4.79 -2.25
N LEU A 236 -33.14 3.90 -3.23
CA LEU A 236 -33.56 2.50 -3.07
C LEU A 236 -32.38 1.72 -2.49
N TYR A 237 -32.63 0.92 -1.45
CA TYR A 237 -31.60 0.15 -0.77
C TYR A 237 -31.85 -1.34 -0.98
N VAL A 238 -30.83 -2.06 -1.46
CA VAL A 238 -30.89 -3.52 -1.64
C VAL A 238 -29.68 -4.19 -0.98
N PHE A 239 -29.95 -5.26 -0.25
CA PHE A 239 -28.95 -6.03 0.48
C PHE A 239 -28.78 -7.41 -0.15
N LEU A 240 -27.54 -7.76 -0.47
CA LEU A 240 -27.20 -9.05 -1.08
C LEU A 240 -26.47 -9.92 -0.04
N SER A 241 -27.15 -10.94 0.50
CA SER A 241 -26.54 -11.93 1.39
C SER A 241 -26.08 -13.16 0.61
N SER A 242 -24.85 -13.61 0.86
CA SER A 242 -24.35 -14.87 0.33
C SER A 242 -24.88 -16.03 1.18
N PHE A 243 -25.88 -16.77 0.69
CA PHE A 243 -26.30 -18.03 1.32
C PHE A 243 -25.26 -19.12 1.02
N THR A 244 -24.32 -19.36 1.93
CA THR A 244 -23.54 -20.60 1.92
C THR A 244 -24.39 -21.72 2.50
N HIS A 245 -24.82 -22.65 1.65
CA HIS A 245 -25.50 -23.89 2.03
C HIS A 245 -24.61 -24.69 3.02
N ILE A 246 -25.03 -24.80 4.27
CA ILE A 246 -24.44 -25.77 5.22
C ILE A 246 -25.01 -27.14 4.85
N ARG A 247 -24.17 -28.04 4.34
CA ARG A 247 -24.49 -29.48 4.31
C ARG A 247 -24.27 -30.02 5.72
N SER A 248 -25.34 -30.53 6.32
CA SER A 248 -25.33 -31.40 7.51
C SER A 248 -24.76 -32.77 7.19
#